data_AF-A0A9X0FEB7-F1
#
_entry.id   AF-A0A9X0FEB7-F1
#
_cell.length_a   1.000
_cell.length_b   1.000
_cell.length_c   1.000
_cell.angle_alpha   90.00
_cell.angle_beta   90.00
_cell.angle_gamma   90.00
#
_symmetry.space_group_name_H-M   'P 1'
#
loop_
_entity.id
_entity.type
_entity.pdbx_description
1 polymer ?
#
loop_
_entity_poly.entity_id
_entity_poly.type
_entity_poly.pdbx_seq_one_letter_code
_entity_poly.pdbx_strand_id
1 'polypeptide(L)'
;MDSVGQTIKRIGFSALSVLVLACGTTACGAASEPDALADDQQQAIVDLVQDHGTDFTAPSCQVEVFRIGDPATFGWATCTETQGPGPAPATQAASFPFKITGDTVQKPEDGDRYLKDVHEMFPEDLWSALEQRHRGA
;
A
#
# COMPACT_ATOMS: atom_id res chain seq x y z
N MET A 1 -54.04 -27.03 -46.15
CA MET A 1 -54.63 -25.91 -45.41
C MET A 1 -53.71 -25.59 -44.25
N ASP A 2 -52.91 -24.57 -44.48
CA ASP A 2 -52.61 -23.43 -43.59
C ASP A 2 -51.99 -23.61 -42.19
N SER A 3 -51.01 -22.73 -41.97
CA SER A 3 -50.40 -22.24 -40.72
C SER A 3 -49.37 -23.14 -40.03
N VAL A 4 -48.06 -22.83 -40.06
CA VAL A 4 -47.34 -21.62 -39.57
C VAL A 4 -47.67 -21.38 -38.08
N GLY A 5 -46.72 -21.34 -37.15
CA GLY A 5 -45.27 -21.37 -37.27
C GLY A 5 -44.59 -21.15 -35.91
N GLN A 6 -43.25 -21.14 -35.99
CA GLN A 6 -42.28 -20.51 -35.08
C GLN A 6 -42.35 -20.95 -33.60
N THR A 7 -41.26 -21.46 -33.00
CA THR A 7 -40.29 -20.56 -32.36
C THR A 7 -39.18 -21.39 -31.66
N ILE A 8 -37.93 -21.08 -32.02
CA ILE A 8 -36.68 -21.07 -31.19
C ILE A 8 -36.06 -22.43 -30.81
N LYS A 9 -34.96 -22.84 -31.48
CA LYS A 9 -33.53 -22.57 -31.16
C LYS A 9 -33.13 -23.21 -29.81
N ARG A 10 -32.47 -24.38 -29.80
CA ARG A 10 -31.06 -24.68 -30.15
C ARG A 10 -30.20 -24.78 -28.87
N ILE A 11 -29.41 -25.87 -28.85
CA ILE A 11 -28.14 -26.06 -28.11
C ILE A 11 -28.35 -26.37 -26.62
N GLY A 12 -27.82 -27.45 -26.05
CA GLY A 12 -26.80 -28.40 -26.50
C GLY A 12 -25.94 -28.80 -25.30
N PHE A 13 -25.17 -29.87 -25.51
CA PHE A 13 -24.03 -30.33 -24.69
C PHE A 13 -24.39 -31.00 -23.35
N SER A 14 -24.43 -32.33 -23.32
CA SER A 14 -23.29 -33.29 -23.33
C SER A 14 -22.74 -33.55 -21.94
N ALA A 15 -23.12 -34.74 -21.45
CA ALA A 15 -22.28 -35.74 -20.79
C ALA A 15 -21.40 -35.31 -19.61
N LEU A 16 -21.87 -35.73 -18.43
CA LEU A 16 -21.15 -36.38 -17.34
C LEU A 16 -19.62 -36.24 -17.30
N SER A 17 -19.14 -35.60 -16.24
CA SER A 17 -17.92 -36.01 -15.54
C SER A 17 -18.18 -35.86 -14.04
N VAL A 18 -18.35 -36.99 -13.35
CA VAL A 18 -18.49 -37.07 -11.90
C VAL A 18 -17.09 -36.86 -11.31
N LEU A 19 -16.81 -35.64 -10.84
CA LEU A 19 -15.60 -35.35 -10.08
C LEU A 19 -15.86 -35.70 -8.62
N VAL A 20 -15.32 -36.82 -8.17
CA VAL A 20 -15.30 -37.20 -6.75
C VAL A 20 -14.31 -36.27 -6.05
N LEU A 21 -14.81 -35.20 -5.43
CA LEU A 21 -14.04 -34.41 -4.48
C LEU A 21 -13.79 -35.28 -3.24
N ALA A 22 -12.62 -35.92 -3.20
CA ALA A 22 -12.07 -36.39 -1.95
C ALA A 22 -11.95 -35.16 -1.04
N CYS A 23 -12.77 -35.14 0.01
CA CYS A 23 -12.66 -34.21 1.12
C CYS A 23 -11.35 -34.56 1.84
N GLY A 24 -10.24 -34.11 1.28
CA GLY A 24 -8.99 -34.02 2.01
C GLY A 24 -9.31 -33.07 3.16
N THR A 25 -9.24 -33.60 4.38
CA THR A 25 -9.07 -32.80 5.58
C THR A 25 -7.88 -31.89 5.31
N THR A 26 -8.13 -30.68 4.79
CA THR A 26 -7.16 -29.61 4.81
C THR A 26 -6.85 -29.45 6.27
N ALA A 27 -5.72 -30.01 6.67
CA ALA A 27 -5.08 -29.70 7.92
C ALA A 27 -5.22 -28.19 8.09
N CYS A 28 -5.75 -27.84 9.26
CA CYS A 28 -5.76 -26.52 9.83
C CYS A 28 -4.32 -25.99 9.82
N GLY A 29 -3.88 -25.52 8.67
CA GLY A 29 -2.74 -24.65 8.51
C GLY A 29 -3.39 -23.30 8.34
N ALA A 30 -3.44 -22.53 9.43
CA ALA A 30 -3.43 -21.09 9.30
C ALA A 30 -2.23 -20.77 8.42
N ALA A 31 -2.45 -20.67 7.11
CA ALA A 31 -1.62 -19.82 6.29
C ALA A 31 -1.89 -18.45 6.89
N SER A 32 -1.02 -18.05 7.83
CA SER A 32 -1.04 -16.74 8.42
C SER A 32 -1.08 -15.77 7.25
N GLU A 33 -2.25 -15.20 7.01
CA GLU A 33 -2.37 -14.02 6.17
C GLU A 33 -1.31 -13.05 6.72
N PRO A 34 -0.52 -12.37 5.86
CA PRO A 34 0.38 -11.34 6.37
C PRO A 34 -0.46 -10.45 7.29
N ASP A 35 -0.04 -10.29 8.55
CA ASP A 35 -0.71 -9.46 9.55
C ASP A 35 -0.91 -8.09 8.91
N ALA A 36 -2.06 -7.92 8.26
CA ALA A 36 -2.44 -6.66 7.67
C ALA A 36 -2.63 -5.75 8.85
N LEU A 37 -2.00 -4.59 8.79
CA LEU A 37 -2.17 -3.56 9.78
C LEU A 37 -3.64 -3.37 10.07
N ALA A 38 -4.00 -3.34 11.36
CA ALA A 38 -5.34 -2.92 11.73
C ALA A 38 -5.58 -1.51 11.16
N ASP A 39 -6.75 -1.28 10.57
CA ASP A 39 -7.07 -0.01 9.90
C ASP A 39 -6.79 1.21 10.82
N ASP A 40 -7.10 1.09 12.11
CA ASP A 40 -6.84 2.12 13.13
C ASP A 40 -5.34 2.42 13.29
N GLN A 41 -4.49 1.39 13.26
CA GLN A 41 -3.05 1.54 13.38
C GLN A 41 -2.45 2.15 12.10
N GLN A 42 -2.95 1.74 10.93
CA GLN A 42 -2.53 2.35 9.67
C GLN A 42 -2.93 3.82 9.63
N GLN A 43 -4.13 4.15 10.07
CA GLN A 43 -4.60 5.54 10.14
C GLN A 43 -3.76 6.37 11.10
N ALA A 44 -3.41 5.85 12.28
CA ALA A 44 -2.53 6.55 13.22
C ALA A 44 -1.15 6.87 12.62
N ILE A 45 -0.59 5.97 11.79
CA ILE A 45 0.67 6.21 11.07
C ILE A 45 0.48 7.29 10.01
N VAL A 46 -0.63 7.26 9.25
CA VAL A 46 -0.96 8.29 8.26
C VAL A 46 -1.06 9.65 8.92
N ASP A 47 -1.82 9.76 10.01
CA ASP A 47 -2.05 11.01 10.74
C ASP A 47 -0.71 11.58 11.26
N LEU A 48 0.13 10.75 11.90
CA LEU A 48 1.46 11.19 12.36
C LEU A 48 2.34 11.71 11.22
N VAL A 49 2.36 11.00 10.09
CA VAL A 49 3.16 11.41 8.92
C VAL A 49 2.60 12.69 8.27
N GLN A 50 1.28 12.87 8.26
CA GLN A 50 0.66 14.11 7.77
C GLN A 50 1.01 15.30 8.67
N ASP A 51 0.94 15.12 9.99
CA ASP A 51 1.14 16.20 10.95
C ASP A 51 2.61 16.59 11.12
N HIS A 52 3.54 15.65 10.90
CA HIS A 52 4.96 15.84 11.23
C HIS A 52 5.95 15.49 10.11
N GLY A 53 5.51 14.91 9.00
CA GLY A 53 6.40 14.48 7.91
C GLY A 53 6.76 15.57 6.90
N THR A 54 5.91 16.59 6.74
CA THR A 54 6.11 17.68 5.77
C THR A 54 5.73 19.04 6.35
N ASP A 55 6.21 20.11 5.72
CA ASP A 55 5.84 21.49 6.04
C ASP A 55 4.58 21.94 5.27
N PHE A 56 3.82 21.00 4.71
CA PHE A 56 2.56 21.32 4.03
C PHE A 56 1.51 21.72 5.07
N THR A 57 0.67 22.70 4.74
CA THR A 57 -0.40 23.19 5.63
C THR A 57 -1.56 22.20 5.73
N ALA A 58 -1.89 21.50 4.65
CA ALA A 58 -2.94 20.48 4.63
C ALA A 58 -2.56 19.30 3.71
N PRO A 59 -1.57 18.47 4.11
CA PRO A 59 -1.12 17.35 3.30
C PRO A 59 -2.14 16.21 3.27
N SER A 60 -2.30 15.59 2.10
CA SER A 60 -2.85 14.25 1.96
C SER A 60 -1.70 13.26 1.77
N CYS A 61 -1.46 12.37 2.72
CA CYS A 61 -0.38 11.39 2.62
C CYS A 61 -0.91 9.97 2.38
N GLN A 62 -0.20 9.23 1.53
CA GLN A 62 -0.29 7.78 1.43
C GLN A 62 0.98 7.19 2.04
N VAL A 63 0.81 6.20 2.92
CA VAL A 63 1.92 5.54 3.61
C VAL A 63 1.97 4.06 3.24
N GLU A 64 3.16 3.58 2.97
CA GLU A 64 3.48 2.17 2.79
C GLU A 64 4.40 1.74 3.94
N VAL A 65 3.95 0.80 4.75
CA VAL A 65 4.70 0.36 5.93
C VAL A 65 5.49 -0.88 5.56
N PHE A 66 6.81 -0.82 5.73
CA PHE A 66 7.71 -1.94 5.45
C PHE A 66 7.91 -2.85 6.66
N ARG A 67 7.95 -2.25 7.85
CA ARG A 67 8.14 -2.97 9.11
C ARG A 67 7.50 -2.21 10.25
N ILE A 68 6.85 -2.95 11.12
CA ILE A 68 6.44 -2.50 12.46
C ILE A 68 7.13 -3.38 13.48
N GLY A 69 7.71 -2.74 14.48
CA GLY A 69 8.32 -3.42 15.62
C GLY A 69 8.57 -2.45 16.76
N ASP A 70 8.90 -2.99 17.92
CA ASP A 70 9.43 -2.21 19.02
C ASP A 70 10.95 -2.03 18.81
N PRO A 71 11.51 -0.81 18.80
CA PRO A 71 10.88 0.46 19.20
C PRO A 71 10.43 1.35 18.01
N ALA A 72 10.49 0.87 16.76
CA ALA A 72 10.29 1.73 15.60
C ALA A 72 9.47 1.11 14.46
N THR A 73 8.69 1.97 13.81
CA THR A 73 7.99 1.68 12.54
C THR A 73 8.72 2.34 11.39
N PHE A 74 8.90 1.61 10.29
CA PHE A 74 9.62 2.07 9.10
C PHE A 74 8.72 1.96 7.88
N GLY A 75 8.74 3.00 7.04
CA GLY A 75 7.92 3.03 5.85
C GLY A 75 8.33 4.09 4.84
N TRP A 76 7.48 4.26 3.83
CA TRP A 76 7.57 5.27 2.80
C TRP A 76 6.29 6.09 2.76
N ALA A 77 6.43 7.41 2.66
CA ALA A 77 5.32 8.33 2.54
C ALA A 77 5.35 9.02 1.17
N THR A 78 4.17 9.22 0.60
CA THR A 78 3.94 10.10 -0.54
C THR A 78 2.83 11.07 -0.15
N CYS A 79 3.21 12.33 0.06
CA CYS A 79 2.32 13.39 0.50
C CYS A 79 2.11 14.41 -0.61
N THR A 80 0.87 14.88 -0.77
CA THR A 80 0.54 15.95 -1.70
C THR A 80 -0.23 17.06 -1.01
N GLU A 81 -0.04 18.29 -1.48
CA GLU A 81 -0.84 19.43 -1.08
C GLU A 81 -1.30 20.17 -2.33
N THR A 82 -2.60 20.48 -2.38
CA THR A 82 -3.17 21.31 -3.44
C THR A 82 -3.23 22.75 -2.94
N GLN A 83 -2.50 23.66 -3.59
CA GLN A 83 -2.45 25.06 -3.19
C GLN A 83 -3.39 25.95 -4.04
N GLY A 84 -4.27 26.67 -3.32
CA GLY A 84 -5.02 27.83 -3.82
C GLY A 84 -6.34 27.51 -4.55
N PRO A 85 -7.37 28.37 -4.42
CA PRO A 85 -8.55 28.32 -5.27
C PRO A 85 -8.22 28.99 -6.61
N GLY A 86 -7.89 28.19 -7.62
CA GLY A 86 -7.60 28.68 -8.96
C GLY A 86 -7.93 27.66 -10.04
N PRO A 87 -8.05 28.07 -11.32
CA PRO A 87 -8.39 27.18 -12.42
C PRO A 87 -7.31 26.12 -12.74
N ALA A 88 -6.08 26.31 -12.23
CA ALA A 88 -4.99 25.34 -12.28
C ALA A 88 -4.25 25.38 -10.92
N PRO A 89 -4.78 24.71 -9.89
CA PRO A 89 -4.14 24.70 -8.59
C PRO A 89 -2.77 24.02 -8.68
N ALA A 90 -1.77 24.59 -8.01
CA ALA A 90 -0.45 23.98 -7.96
C ALA A 90 -0.49 22.79 -7.00
N THR A 91 0.02 21.63 -7.44
CA THR A 91 0.18 20.46 -6.58
C THR A 91 1.62 20.38 -6.14
N GLN A 92 1.86 20.53 -4.84
CA GLN A 92 3.13 20.17 -4.23
C GLN A 92 3.10 18.68 -3.90
N ALA A 93 4.21 18.00 -4.09
CA ALA A 93 4.35 16.60 -3.75
C ALA A 93 5.71 16.36 -3.08
N ALA A 94 5.71 15.54 -2.04
CA ALA A 94 6.91 15.06 -1.38
C ALA A 94 6.82 13.54 -1.26
N SER A 95 7.93 12.85 -1.47
CA SER A 95 8.03 11.41 -1.22
C SER A 95 9.34 11.13 -0.49
N PHE A 96 9.24 10.45 0.63
CA PHE A 96 10.38 10.24 1.53
C PHE A 96 10.18 8.97 2.36
N PRO A 97 11.28 8.31 2.75
CA PRO A 97 11.20 7.26 3.76
C PRO A 97 11.03 7.89 5.14
N PHE A 98 10.35 7.19 6.03
CA PHE A 98 10.14 7.65 7.41
C PHE A 98 10.44 6.57 8.43
N LYS A 99 10.87 7.02 9.61
CA LYS A 99 10.99 6.23 10.83
C LYS A 99 10.13 6.89 11.91
N ILE A 100 9.23 6.12 12.51
CA ILE A 100 8.43 6.54 13.66
C ILE A 100 9.00 5.86 14.91
N THR A 101 9.20 6.63 15.97
CA THR A 101 9.58 6.13 17.30
C THR A 101 8.75 6.89 18.34
N GLY A 102 7.83 6.19 19.01
CA GLY A 102 6.74 6.85 19.74
C GLY A 102 5.95 7.76 18.81
N ASP A 103 5.83 9.04 19.15
CA ASP A 103 5.13 10.06 18.35
C ASP A 103 6.07 10.88 17.45
N THR A 104 7.36 10.52 17.38
CA THR A 104 8.35 11.28 16.58
C THR A 104 8.50 10.67 15.19
N VAL A 105 8.21 11.46 14.15
CA VAL A 105 8.50 11.14 12.75
C VAL A 105 9.88 11.69 12.39
N GLN A 106 10.75 10.83 11.87
CA GLN A 106 12.06 11.21 11.34
C GLN A 106 12.14 10.83 9.87
N LYS A 107 12.73 11.71 9.06
CA LYS A 107 13.06 11.48 7.65
C LYS A 107 14.53 11.83 7.39
N PRO A 108 15.20 11.17 6.43
CA PRO A 108 16.54 11.57 6.03
C PRO A 108 16.52 12.97 5.39
N GLU A 109 17.66 13.67 5.45
CA GLU A 109 17.83 14.92 4.71
C GLU A 109 17.88 14.66 3.19
N ASP A 110 17.55 15.68 2.40
CA ASP A 110 17.65 15.64 0.94
C ASP A 110 19.10 15.77 0.45
N GLY A 111 19.34 15.41 -0.81
CA GLY A 111 20.63 15.60 -1.48
C GLY A 111 21.72 14.62 -1.04
N ASP A 112 22.96 15.10 -0.96
CA ASP A 112 24.15 14.25 -0.70
C ASP A 112 24.12 13.54 0.66
N ARG A 113 23.28 14.00 1.58
CA ARG A 113 23.09 13.43 2.93
C ARG A 113 22.10 12.27 2.94
N TYR A 114 21.24 12.15 1.94
CA TYR A 114 20.14 11.19 1.92
C TYR A 114 20.57 9.75 2.20
N LEU A 115 21.52 9.22 1.42
CA LEU A 115 21.96 7.82 1.55
C LEU A 115 22.60 7.55 2.91
N LYS A 116 23.38 8.51 3.41
CA LYS A 116 24.02 8.40 4.72
C LYS A 116 22.97 8.31 5.82
N ASP A 117 22.00 9.22 5.82
CA ASP A 117 20.98 9.26 6.85
C ASP A 117 20.05 8.03 6.76
N VAL A 118 19.76 7.54 5.54
CA VAL A 118 19.07 6.25 5.34
C VAL A 118 19.82 5.10 6.03
N HIS A 119 21.14 5.02 5.85
CA HIS A 119 21.94 3.95 6.45
C HIS A 119 22.07 4.08 7.98
N GLU A 120 22.01 5.29 8.52
CA GLU A 120 22.03 5.53 9.97
C GLU A 120 20.67 5.27 10.63
N MET A 121 19.57 5.62 9.96
CA MET A 121 18.23 5.60 10.55
C MET A 121 17.52 4.26 10.39
N PHE A 122 17.74 3.57 9.27
CA PHE A 122 17.00 2.37 8.88
C PHE A 122 17.86 1.12 9.02
N PRO A 123 17.26 -0.05 9.31
CA PRO A 123 17.99 -1.31 9.35
C PRO A 123 18.48 -1.69 7.95
N GLU A 124 19.63 -2.38 7.90
CA GLU A 124 20.36 -2.70 6.66
C GLU A 124 19.52 -3.45 5.62
N ASP A 125 18.64 -4.32 6.08
CA ASP A 125 17.79 -5.11 5.20
C ASP A 125 16.78 -4.26 4.40
N LEU A 126 16.49 -3.02 4.85
CA LEU A 126 15.60 -2.09 4.15
C LEU A 126 16.34 -1.14 3.19
N TRP A 127 17.67 -0.99 3.29
CA TRP A 127 18.42 0.00 2.50
C TRP A 127 18.20 -0.17 0.99
N SER A 128 18.29 -1.40 0.50
CA SER A 128 18.12 -1.69 -0.92
C SER A 128 16.74 -1.29 -1.44
N ALA A 129 15.67 -1.50 -0.67
CA ALA A 129 14.31 -1.13 -1.06
C ALA A 129 14.14 0.40 -1.08
N LEU A 130 14.66 1.08 -0.06
CA LEU A 130 14.60 2.54 0.05
C LEU A 130 15.39 3.25 -1.05
N GLU A 131 16.58 2.74 -1.36
CA GLU A 131 17.41 3.27 -2.44
C GLU A 131 16.78 3.05 -3.82
N GLN A 132 16.17 1.87 -4.05
CA GLN A 132 15.45 1.61 -5.30
C GLN A 132 14.29 2.59 -5.48
N ARG A 133 13.48 2.79 -4.42
CA ARG A 133 12.34 3.71 -4.47
C ARG A 133 12.76 5.18 -4.63
N HIS A 134 13.85 5.59 -3.98
CA HIS A 134 14.41 6.93 -4.18
C HIS A 134 14.91 7.16 -5.61
N ARG A 135 15.56 6.15 -6.22
CA ARG A 135 16.06 6.22 -7.60
C ARG A 135 14.98 6.08 -8.66
N GLY A 136 13.78 5.63 -8.31
CA GLY A 136 12.72 5.39 -9.28
C GLY A 136 11.41 4.92 -8.66
N ALA A 137 10.51 5.89 -8.45
CA ALA A 137 9.22 5.86 -9.10
C ALA A 137 9.34 6.58 -10.46
#